data_AF-A0A840YRX3-F1
#
_entry.id   AF-A0A840YRX3-F1
#
_cell.length_a   1.000
_cell.length_b   1.000
_cell.length_c   1.000
_cell.angle_alpha   90.00
_cell.angle_beta   90.00
_cell.angle_gamma   90.00
#
_symmetry.space_group_name_H-M   'P 1'
#
loop_
_entity.id
_entity.type
_entity.pdbx_description
1 polymer ?
#
loop_
_entity_poly.entity_id
_entity_poly.type
_entity_poly.pdbx_seq_one_letter_code
_entity_poly.pdbx_strand_id
1 'polypeptide(L)'
;MYALGQTNFLSDKATQPYMIMADLCAAFGVAQSTASAKARVVSEALRITVMDPAWTLPSLINGNPLIWLAQINGVLVDLRSMPKEIQVLAYEQGAIPCIPGDR
;
A
#
# COMPACT_ATOMS: atom_id res chain seq x y z
N MET A 1 1.60 7.78 -12.29
CA MET A 1 0.21 7.36 -12.02
C MET A 1 0.00 5.84 -12.13
N TYR A 2 0.31 5.20 -13.27
CA TYR A 2 0.01 3.76 -13.46
C TYR A 2 0.56 2.83 -12.34
N ALA A 3 1.84 2.97 -11.96
CA ALA A 3 2.42 2.19 -10.87
C ALA A 3 1.66 2.36 -9.55
N LEU A 4 1.39 3.61 -9.14
CA LEU A 4 0.61 3.93 -7.95
C LEU A 4 -0.83 3.41 -8.02
N GLY A 5 -1.45 3.47 -9.20
CA GLY A 5 -2.78 2.92 -9.44
C GLY A 5 -2.82 1.41 -9.22
N GLN A 6 -1.78 0.68 -9.62
CA GLN A 6 -1.65 -0.75 -9.31
C GLN A 6 -1.43 -1.00 -7.81
N THR A 7 -0.49 -0.26 -7.19
CA THR A 7 -0.18 -0.40 -5.75
C THR A 7 -1.38 -0.12 -4.86
N ASN A 8 -2.26 0.80 -5.27
CA ASN A 8 -3.42 1.24 -4.51
C ASN A 8 -4.75 0.78 -5.10
N PHE A 9 -4.74 -0.31 -5.89
CA PHE A 9 -5.95 -0.99 -6.37
C PHE A 9 -6.95 -0.10 -7.13
N LEU A 10 -6.51 0.95 -7.82
CA LEU A 10 -7.38 1.91 -8.52
C LEU A 10 -8.36 1.23 -9.50
N SER A 11 -8.00 0.07 -10.07
CA SER A 11 -8.87 -0.71 -10.96
C SER A 11 -9.79 -1.72 -10.25
N ASP A 12 -9.83 -1.74 -8.93
CA ASP A 12 -10.76 -2.52 -8.13
C ASP A 12 -12.00 -1.68 -7.79
N LYS A 13 -13.17 -2.16 -8.20
CA LYS A 13 -14.47 -1.50 -7.99
C LYS A 13 -14.81 -1.30 -6.51
N ALA A 14 -14.21 -2.10 -5.61
CA ALA A 14 -14.41 -1.96 -4.17
C ALA A 14 -13.65 -0.77 -3.56
N THR A 15 -12.72 -0.16 -4.32
CA THR A 15 -11.90 0.96 -3.83
C THR A 15 -12.41 2.30 -4.34
N GLN A 16 -12.09 3.36 -3.59
CA GLN A 16 -12.38 4.74 -3.98
C GLN A 16 -11.09 5.59 -3.86
N PRO A 17 -10.70 6.32 -4.92
CA PRO A 17 -11.36 6.38 -6.24
C PRO A 17 -11.21 5.08 -7.05
N TYR A 18 -12.19 4.79 -7.92
CA TYR A 18 -12.13 3.70 -8.91
C TYR A 18 -11.97 4.25 -10.33
N MET A 19 -11.05 3.65 -11.10
CA MET A 19 -10.87 3.90 -12.52
C MET A 19 -10.19 2.70 -13.19
N ILE A 20 -10.68 2.26 -14.35
CA ILE A 20 -9.97 1.23 -15.11
C ILE A 20 -8.66 1.81 -15.67
N MET A 21 -7.62 0.98 -15.74
CA MET A 21 -6.29 1.43 -16.19
C MET A 21 -6.28 1.98 -17.63
N ALA A 22 -7.19 1.50 -18.48
CA ALA A 22 -7.34 1.99 -19.85
C ALA A 22 -7.79 3.46 -19.87
N ASP A 23 -8.79 3.83 -19.07
CA ASP A 23 -9.29 5.20 -18.95
C ASP A 23 -8.22 6.13 -18.38
N LEU A 24 -7.46 5.65 -17.37
CA LEU A 24 -6.29 6.37 -16.86
C LEU A 24 -5.31 6.67 -18.00
N CYS A 25 -4.93 5.66 -18.79
CA CYS A 25 -3.99 5.84 -19.90
C CYS A 25 -4.53 6.79 -20.97
N ALA A 26 -5.81 6.69 -21.32
CA ALA A 26 -6.48 7.58 -22.26
C ALA A 26 -6.48 9.04 -21.79
N ALA A 27 -6.73 9.28 -20.49
CA ALA A 27 -6.69 10.62 -19.90
C ALA A 27 -5.28 11.25 -19.99
N PHE A 28 -4.22 10.44 -19.99
CA PHE A 28 -2.84 10.89 -20.19
C PHE A 28 -2.39 10.87 -21.65
N GLY A 29 -3.22 10.41 -22.60
CA GLY A 29 -2.85 10.31 -24.02
C GLY A 29 -1.76 9.27 -24.31
N VAL A 30 -1.63 8.23 -23.50
CA VAL A 30 -0.57 7.21 -23.61
C VAL A 30 -1.18 5.84 -23.89
N ALA A 31 -0.51 5.02 -24.72
CA ALA A 31 -0.91 3.63 -24.91
C ALA A 31 -0.71 2.80 -23.62
N GLN A 32 -1.67 1.93 -23.30
CA GLN A 32 -1.62 1.15 -22.06
C GLN A 32 -0.37 0.27 -21.94
N SER A 33 0.10 -0.31 -23.05
CA SER A 33 1.35 -1.10 -23.09
C SER A 33 2.57 -0.26 -22.72
N THR A 34 2.66 0.98 -23.22
CA THR A 34 3.72 1.93 -22.87
C THR A 34 3.65 2.31 -21.40
N ALA A 35 2.46 2.63 -20.88
CA ALA A 35 2.27 2.99 -19.47
C ALA A 35 2.66 1.84 -18.53
N SER A 36 2.23 0.61 -18.85
CA SER A 36 2.58 -0.59 -18.10
C SER A 36 4.08 -0.88 -18.13
N ALA A 37 4.72 -0.82 -19.31
CA ALA A 37 6.16 -1.03 -19.44
C ALA A 37 6.97 0.00 -18.63
N LYS A 38 6.57 1.28 -18.66
CA LYS A 38 7.23 2.33 -17.85
C LYS A 38 6.94 2.17 -16.37
N ALA A 39 5.74 1.75 -15.98
CA ALA A 39 5.41 1.45 -14.59
C ALA A 39 6.31 0.36 -14.04
N ARG A 40 6.59 -0.70 -14.81
CA ARG A 40 7.53 -1.75 -14.43
C ARG A 40 8.93 -1.20 -14.15
N VAL A 41 9.48 -0.39 -15.07
CA VAL A 41 10.80 0.24 -14.89
C VAL A 41 10.84 1.11 -13.64
N VAL A 42 9.80 1.90 -13.39
CA VAL A 42 9.69 2.74 -12.18
C VAL A 42 9.62 1.88 -10.92
N SER A 43 8.80 0.84 -10.92
CA SER A 43 8.66 -0.07 -9.79
C SER A 43 9.97 -0.81 -9.49
N GLU A 44 10.70 -1.25 -10.51
CA GLU A 44 12.01 -1.87 -10.32
C GLU A 44 13.04 -0.87 -9.76
N ALA A 45 13.09 0.34 -10.31
CA ALA A 45 14.03 1.38 -9.88
C ALA A 45 13.78 1.85 -8.43
N LEU A 46 12.51 2.00 -8.05
CA LEU A 46 12.09 2.46 -6.72
C LEU A 46 11.80 1.30 -5.75
N ARG A 47 12.00 0.05 -6.20
CA ARG A 47 11.67 -1.18 -5.46
C ARG A 47 10.23 -1.21 -4.94
N ILE A 48 9.30 -0.66 -5.71
CA ILE A 48 7.87 -0.66 -5.37
C ILE A 48 7.34 -2.07 -5.50
N THR A 49 6.78 -2.56 -4.40
CA THR A 49 6.14 -3.86 -4.32
C THR A 49 4.61 -3.76 -4.35
N VAL A 50 3.94 -4.91 -4.32
CA VAL A 50 2.48 -4.97 -4.16
C VAL A 50 2.14 -4.52 -2.74
N MET A 51 1.14 -3.64 -2.60
CA MET A 51 0.73 -3.06 -1.31
C MET A 51 1.88 -2.39 -0.54
N ASP A 52 2.84 -1.81 -1.27
CA ASP A 52 4.03 -1.22 -0.67
C ASP A 52 3.67 -0.17 0.40
N PRO A 53 4.09 -0.36 1.67
CA PRO A 53 3.80 0.57 2.76
C PRO A 53 4.20 2.03 2.46
N ALA A 54 5.31 2.24 1.74
CA ALA A 54 5.81 3.58 1.44
C ALA A 54 4.97 4.32 0.38
N TRP A 55 4.20 3.58 -0.41
CA TRP A 55 3.38 4.12 -1.50
C TRP A 55 1.87 3.87 -1.31
N THR A 56 1.47 3.47 -0.10
CA THR A 56 0.09 3.24 0.28
C THR A 56 -0.64 4.56 0.53
N LEU A 57 -1.84 4.72 -0.05
CA LEU A 57 -2.69 5.86 0.22
C LEU A 57 -3.14 5.88 1.69
N PRO A 58 -3.28 7.06 2.31
CA PRO A 58 -3.75 7.17 3.70
C PRO A 58 -5.06 6.44 3.98
N SER A 59 -6.01 6.44 3.04
CA SER A 59 -7.30 5.75 3.15
C SER A 59 -7.16 4.22 3.19
N LEU A 60 -6.07 3.66 2.67
CA LEU A 60 -5.81 2.23 2.62
C LEU A 60 -4.87 1.75 3.74
N ILE A 61 -4.28 2.65 4.53
CA ILE A 61 -3.33 2.30 5.61
C ILE A 61 -3.95 1.26 6.56
N ASN A 62 -5.19 1.50 7.00
CA ASN A 62 -5.88 0.61 7.93
C ASN A 62 -6.15 -0.78 7.33
N GLY A 63 -6.29 -0.88 6.00
CA GLY A 63 -6.57 -2.13 5.30
C GLY A 63 -5.32 -2.87 4.82
N ASN A 64 -4.15 -2.25 4.85
CA ASN A 64 -2.93 -2.82 4.30
C ASN A 64 -2.19 -3.70 5.34
N PRO A 65 -2.23 -5.05 5.23
CA PRO A 65 -1.55 -5.93 6.18
C PRO A 65 -0.04 -5.71 6.23
N LEU A 66 0.62 -5.29 5.14
CA LEU A 66 2.07 -5.10 5.12
C LEU A 66 2.56 -3.95 6.00
N ILE A 67 1.65 -3.04 6.39
CA ILE A 67 1.94 -1.98 7.37
C ILE A 67 1.90 -2.53 8.82
N TRP A 68 1.08 -3.55 9.07
CA TRP A 68 0.77 -4.02 10.41
C TRP A 68 1.42 -5.36 10.76
N LEU A 69 1.92 -6.09 9.78
CA LEU A 69 2.58 -7.38 10.00
C LEU A 69 4.02 -7.16 10.49
N ALA A 70 4.34 -7.79 11.62
CA ALA A 70 5.69 -7.84 12.17
C ALA A 70 6.07 -9.29 12.50
N GLN A 71 7.37 -9.59 12.45
CA GLN A 71 7.87 -10.89 12.89
C GLN A 71 8.28 -10.81 14.36
N ILE A 72 7.62 -11.58 15.23
CA ILE A 72 7.94 -11.69 16.66
C ILE A 72 8.26 -13.15 16.95
N ASN A 73 9.47 -13.41 17.44
CA ASN A 73 9.96 -14.77 17.75
C ASN A 73 9.79 -15.76 16.58
N GLY A 74 10.05 -15.30 15.35
CA GLY A 74 9.93 -16.12 14.14
C GLY A 74 8.52 -16.21 13.56
N VAL A 75 7.49 -15.71 14.24
CA VAL A 75 6.09 -15.77 13.81
C VAL A 75 5.65 -14.42 13.26
N LEU A 76 5.00 -14.40 12.09
CA LEU A 76 4.33 -13.21 11.58
C LEU A 76 3.03 -12.98 12.35
N VAL A 77 2.92 -11.82 12.97
CA VAL A 77 1.75 -11.40 13.74
C VAL A 77 1.23 -10.07 13.20
N ASP A 78 -0.08 -9.89 13.28
CA ASP A 78 -0.71 -8.59 13.01
C ASP A 78 -0.67 -7.75 14.29
N LEU A 79 0.08 -6.65 14.27
CA LEU A 79 0.24 -5.79 15.44
C LEU A 79 -1.08 -5.19 15.94
N ARG A 80 -2.13 -5.15 15.10
CA ARG A 80 -3.46 -4.66 15.50
C ARG A 80 -4.17 -5.59 16.49
N SER A 81 -3.83 -6.87 16.51
CA SER A 81 -4.39 -7.84 17.46
C SER A 81 -3.48 -8.09 18.67
N MET A 82 -2.29 -7.49 18.71
CA MET A 82 -1.35 -7.61 19.82
C MET A 82 -1.80 -6.75 21.02
N PRO A 83 -1.33 -7.05 22.26
CA PRO A 83 -1.60 -6.22 23.43
C PRO A 83 -1.20 -4.76 23.22
N LYS A 84 -1.91 -3.83 23.89
CA LYS A 84 -1.72 -2.37 23.73
C LYS A 84 -0.28 -1.95 23.99
N GLU A 85 0.38 -2.57 24.96
CA GLU A 85 1.78 -2.31 25.32
C GLU A 85 2.71 -2.58 24.13
N ILE A 86 2.47 -3.67 23.39
CA ILE A 86 3.23 -4.00 22.18
C ILE A 86 2.95 -3.00 21.06
N GLN A 87 1.70 -2.55 20.93
CA GLN A 87 1.33 -1.55 19.92
C GLN A 87 2.01 -0.20 20.21
N VAL A 88 2.03 0.24 21.47
CA VAL A 88 2.71 1.47 21.89
C VAL A 88 4.20 1.40 21.57
N LEU A 89 4.86 0.30 21.95
CA LEU A 89 6.29 0.10 21.64
C LEU A 89 6.57 0.13 20.13
N ALA A 90 5.73 -0.55 19.33
CA ALA A 90 5.87 -0.54 17.88
C ALA A 90 5.68 0.88 17.29
N TYR A 91 4.77 1.67 17.85
CA TYR A 91 4.57 3.05 17.43
C TYR A 91 5.75 3.96 17.80
N GLU A 92 6.25 3.86 19.04
CA GLU A 92 7.43 4.61 19.50
C GLU A 92 8.69 4.31 18.68
N GLN A 93 8.82 3.08 18.18
CA GLN A 93 9.89 2.66 17.27
C GLN A 93 9.66 3.05 15.81
N GLY A 94 8.50 3.63 15.48
CA GLY A 94 8.12 4.00 14.11
C GLY A 94 7.79 2.80 13.21
N ALA A 95 7.57 1.61 13.77
CA ALA A 95 7.24 0.40 13.02
C ALA A 95 5.79 0.39 12.50
N ILE A 96 4.88 1.10 13.19
CA ILE A 96 3.49 1.32 12.75
C ILE A 96 3.17 2.82 12.76
N PRO A 97 2.26 3.29 11.90
CA PRO A 97 1.99 4.72 11.73
C PRO A 97 1.15 5.33 12.85
N CYS A 98 0.41 4.53 13.60
CA CYS A 98 -0.40 4.95 14.75
C CYS A 98 -0.73 3.75 15.63
N ILE A 99 -1.16 4.01 16.86
CA ILE A 99 -1.66 2.96 17.75
C ILE A 99 -3.10 2.60 17.34
N PRO A 100 -3.41 1.31 17.06
CA PRO A 100 -4.74 0.84 16.72
C PRO A 100 -5.79 1.19 17.80
N GLY A 101 -6.98 1.60 17.37
CA GLY A 101 -8.13 1.87 18.25
C GLY A 101 -8.18 3.28 18.87
N ASP A 102 -7.14 4.10 18.74
CA ASP A 102 -7.13 5.49 19.26
C ASP A 102 -7.69 6.51 18.24
N ARG A 103 -8.51 6.07 17.28
CA ARG A 103 -9.15 6.92 16.26
C ARG A 103 -10.66 6.96 16.44
#